data_AF-D8QBL5-F1
#
_entry.id   AF-D8QBL5-F1
#
_cell.length_a   1.000
_cell.length_b   1.000
_cell.length_c   1.000
_cell.angle_alpha   90.00
_cell.angle_beta   90.00
_cell.angle_gamma   90.00
#
_symmetry.space_group_name_H-M   'P 1'
#
loop_
_entity.id
_entity.type
_entity.pdbx_description
1 polymer ?
#
loop_
_entity_poly.entity_id
_entity_poly.type
_entity_poly.pdbx_seq_one_letter_code
_entity_poly.pdbx_strand_id
1 'polypeptide(L)'
;MDCTTVLKRASSIANIQLHRSGFNPGSAERDAIQISTTEIHERMLSIDSEIQKLTRLRGQSSSQLELNQSLVAPVRRLPSEILSKIFVYHARLSPSLAEQTLYTTCTVAHVCCAWRAAARGTLQLWTPISSTAPFPGCSIASGDVFEAQLELSGVLPVQLSHTVHDDLILERFLAVLGPHSSRWQPVTLRGSCNLLRSLPKYYLPQLEEVSITLEGQNTDDVVDFLSGATVLKRLAVAFHWRNNPDPSLFTEFPDFVSLPSHTSPLHSTLFCDWMFLSMSDDPDWNTVSHLSGRQRANMSALSTLEVGQGCFEVFDMIDAPALEEIVVRDVRGHHRADLTFQLLASFSEHMGHPGTLRRLTLRNIECQEWMGNHEDFLHCIWRWRGLKELHVEEPADCTPILAPDAIEWLAGEAVGPLYLPNLVSF
;
A
#
# COMPACT_ATOMS: atom_id res chain seq x y z
N MET A 1 -65.05 -4.10 13.02
CA MET A 1 -65.24 -3.07 11.98
C MET A 1 -63.93 -2.90 11.23
N ASP A 2 -64.00 -2.79 9.91
CA ASP A 2 -62.86 -2.57 9.03
C ASP A 2 -62.33 -1.13 9.19
N CYS A 3 -61.02 -0.90 9.14
CA CYS A 3 -60.42 0.44 9.21
C CYS A 3 -61.01 1.40 8.18
N THR A 4 -61.40 0.90 7.00
CA THR A 4 -62.04 1.72 5.97
C THR A 4 -63.40 2.25 6.43
N THR A 5 -64.13 1.49 7.24
CA THR A 5 -65.45 1.89 7.78
C THR A 5 -65.33 2.94 8.86
N VAL A 6 -64.32 2.83 9.75
CA VAL A 6 -64.02 3.83 10.79
C VAL A 6 -63.58 5.15 10.15
N LEU A 7 -62.71 5.09 9.13
CA LEU A 7 -62.25 6.28 8.40
C LEU A 7 -63.39 6.97 7.64
N LYS A 8 -64.27 6.20 6.97
CA LYS A 8 -65.46 6.75 6.30
C LYS A 8 -66.37 7.46 7.30
N ARG A 9 -66.66 6.83 8.45
CA ARG A 9 -67.45 7.44 9.51
C ARG A 9 -66.80 8.71 10.04
N ALA A 10 -65.51 8.68 10.37
CA ALA A 10 -64.77 9.85 10.85
C ALA A 10 -64.82 11.01 9.85
N SER A 11 -64.62 10.73 8.55
CA SER A 11 -64.68 11.73 7.48
C SER A 11 -66.08 12.33 7.28
N SER A 12 -67.14 11.61 7.67
CA SER A 12 -68.50 12.15 7.65
C SER A 12 -68.78 13.10 8.83
N ILE A 13 -68.08 12.93 9.95
CA ILE A 13 -68.26 13.72 11.18
C ILE A 13 -67.35 14.95 11.16
N ALA A 14 -66.09 14.80 10.74
CA ALA A 14 -65.13 15.88 10.60
C ALA A 14 -64.37 15.73 9.28
N ASN A 15 -64.48 16.74 8.42
CA ASN A 15 -63.76 16.80 7.15
C ASN A 15 -63.21 18.20 6.89
N ILE A 16 -62.37 18.28 5.86
CA ILE A 16 -61.63 19.50 5.53
C ILE A 16 -62.55 20.63 5.06
N GLN A 17 -63.70 20.32 4.46
CA GLN A 17 -64.68 21.33 4.03
C GLN A 17 -65.31 22.02 5.24
N LEU A 18 -65.73 21.26 6.26
CA LEU A 18 -66.24 21.81 7.52
C LEU A 18 -65.19 22.69 8.22
N HIS A 19 -63.94 22.22 8.27
CA HIS A 19 -62.85 23.02 8.84
C HIS A 19 -62.67 24.36 8.09
N ARG A 20 -62.74 24.35 6.76
CA ARG A 20 -62.57 25.56 5.93
C ARG A 20 -63.75 26.53 5.99
N SER A 21 -64.95 26.06 6.30
CA SER A 21 -66.14 26.92 6.40
C SER A 21 -66.27 27.66 7.75
N GLY A 22 -65.28 27.54 8.63
CA GLY A 22 -65.34 28.11 9.98
C GLY A 22 -66.36 27.41 10.89
N PHE A 23 -66.64 26.13 10.62
CA PHE A 23 -67.57 25.34 11.43
C PHE A 23 -67.13 25.29 12.90
N ASN A 24 -68.05 25.62 13.82
CA ASN A 24 -67.83 25.56 15.26
C ASN A 24 -68.73 24.47 15.87
N PRO A 25 -68.19 23.29 16.21
CA PRO A 25 -68.99 22.16 16.64
C PRO A 25 -69.68 22.42 18.00
N GLY A 26 -70.96 22.07 18.08
CA GLY A 26 -71.71 21.99 19.33
C GLY A 26 -71.22 20.86 20.25
N SER A 27 -71.73 20.75 21.48
CA SER A 27 -71.20 19.77 22.44
C SER A 27 -71.32 18.32 21.94
N ALA A 28 -72.49 17.94 21.40
CA ALA A 28 -72.72 16.59 20.87
C ALA A 28 -71.79 16.24 19.68
N GLU A 29 -71.46 17.22 18.85
CA GLU A 29 -70.54 17.04 17.72
C GLU A 29 -69.09 16.91 18.20
N ARG A 30 -68.69 17.68 19.22
CA ARG A 30 -67.38 17.52 19.87
C ARG A 30 -67.23 16.13 20.47
N ASP A 31 -68.26 15.64 21.15
CA ASP A 31 -68.25 14.28 21.72
C ASP A 31 -68.12 13.22 20.62
N ALA A 32 -68.86 13.37 19.52
CA ALA A 32 -68.75 12.48 18.36
C ALA A 32 -67.36 12.50 17.70
N ILE A 33 -66.75 13.69 17.57
CA ILE A 33 -65.38 13.85 17.07
C ILE A 33 -64.38 13.19 18.02
N GLN A 34 -64.53 13.37 19.33
CA GLN A 34 -63.62 12.80 20.33
C GLN A 34 -63.70 11.26 20.34
N ILE A 35 -64.90 10.69 20.27
CA ILE A 35 -65.11 9.24 20.15
C ILE A 35 -64.45 8.73 18.87
N SER A 36 -64.70 9.37 17.73
CA SER A 36 -64.11 8.97 16.45
C SER A 36 -62.58 9.09 16.44
N THR A 37 -62.03 10.10 17.12
CA THR A 37 -60.59 10.31 17.25
C THR A 37 -59.95 9.19 18.08
N THR A 38 -60.59 8.82 19.19
CA THR A 38 -60.13 7.71 20.05
C THR A 38 -60.17 6.38 19.29
N GLU A 39 -61.26 6.12 18.55
CA GLU A 39 -61.41 4.91 17.74
C GLU A 39 -60.33 4.84 16.63
N ILE A 40 -60.03 5.95 15.96
CA ILE A 40 -58.92 6.00 14.98
C ILE A 40 -57.58 5.74 15.67
N HIS A 41 -57.33 6.36 16.82
CA HIS A 41 -56.06 6.19 17.52
C HIS A 41 -55.83 4.73 17.96
N GLU A 42 -56.84 4.07 18.51
CA GLU A 42 -56.79 2.65 18.84
C GLU A 42 -56.51 1.77 17.61
N ARG A 43 -57.11 2.11 16.46
CA ARG A 43 -56.86 1.41 15.19
C ARG A 43 -55.44 1.64 14.68
N MET A 44 -54.91 2.86 14.79
CA MET A 44 -53.51 3.16 14.44
C MET A 44 -52.56 2.32 15.30
N LEU A 45 -52.76 2.31 16.63
CA LEU A 45 -51.96 1.48 17.54
C LEU A 45 -52.04 -0.03 17.19
N SER A 46 -53.23 -0.52 16.81
CA SER A 46 -53.40 -1.90 16.36
C SER A 46 -52.65 -2.19 15.06
N ILE A 47 -52.72 -1.30 14.06
CA ILE A 47 -51.96 -1.43 12.80
C ILE A 47 -50.46 -1.42 13.09
N ASP A 48 -49.97 -0.50 13.90
CA ASP A 48 -48.56 -0.39 14.25
C ASP A 48 -48.07 -1.67 14.95
N SER A 49 -48.89 -2.26 15.83
CA SER A 49 -48.57 -3.53 16.47
C SER A 49 -48.47 -4.70 15.48
N GLU A 50 -49.34 -4.73 14.45
CA GLU A 50 -49.29 -5.77 13.42
C GLU A 50 -48.10 -5.55 12.46
N ILE A 51 -47.76 -4.30 12.12
CA ILE A 51 -46.55 -3.97 11.36
C ILE A 51 -45.31 -4.48 12.11
N GLN A 52 -45.20 -4.18 13.41
CA GLN A 52 -44.08 -4.66 14.22
C GLN A 52 -44.00 -6.19 14.25
N LYS A 53 -45.14 -6.87 14.39
CA LYS A 53 -45.21 -8.34 14.37
C LYS A 53 -44.79 -8.91 13.02
N LEU A 54 -45.29 -8.36 11.91
CA LEU A 54 -44.92 -8.79 10.56
C LEU A 54 -43.44 -8.52 10.25
N THR A 55 -42.88 -7.39 10.69
CA THR A 55 -41.45 -7.10 10.56
C THR A 55 -40.59 -8.11 11.31
N ARG A 56 -40.97 -8.48 12.55
CA ARG A 56 -40.29 -9.55 13.30
C ARG A 56 -40.39 -10.90 12.58
N LEU A 57 -41.58 -11.28 12.11
CA LEU A 57 -41.79 -12.54 11.39
C LEU A 57 -40.99 -12.60 10.09
N ARG A 58 -40.93 -11.48 9.35
CA ARG A 58 -40.09 -11.35 8.15
C ARG A 58 -38.62 -11.54 8.48
N GLY A 59 -38.12 -10.92 9.55
CA GLY A 59 -36.74 -11.09 10.02
C GLY A 59 -36.42 -12.54 10.39
N GLN A 60 -37.33 -13.21 11.10
CA GLN A 60 -37.20 -14.64 11.43
C GLN A 60 -37.18 -15.52 10.18
N SER A 61 -38.07 -15.25 9.23
CA SER A 61 -38.17 -16.02 7.98
C SER A 61 -36.92 -15.85 7.10
N SER A 62 -36.39 -14.62 7.02
CA SER A 62 -35.13 -14.32 6.33
C SER A 62 -33.96 -15.08 6.96
N SER A 63 -33.84 -15.00 8.29
CA SER A 63 -32.77 -15.70 9.03
C SER A 63 -32.84 -17.22 8.83
N GLN A 64 -34.04 -17.80 8.81
CA GLN A 64 -34.23 -19.23 8.56
C GLN A 64 -33.90 -19.61 7.10
N LEU A 65 -34.23 -18.75 6.14
CA LEU A 65 -33.90 -18.96 4.74
C LEU A 65 -32.37 -18.96 4.53
N GLU A 66 -31.67 -18.00 5.09
CA GLU A 66 -30.20 -17.91 5.07
C GLU A 66 -29.55 -19.14 5.71
N LEU A 67 -30.07 -19.59 6.86
CA LEU A 67 -29.61 -20.82 7.51
C LEU A 67 -29.83 -22.05 6.63
N ASN A 68 -31.00 -22.19 6.02
CA ASN A 68 -31.31 -23.32 5.12
C ASN A 68 -30.39 -23.32 3.89
N GLN A 69 -30.18 -22.16 3.28
CA GLN A 69 -29.25 -21.98 2.15
C GLN A 69 -27.82 -22.35 2.56
N SER A 70 -27.37 -21.89 3.73
CA SER A 70 -26.06 -22.24 4.28
C SER A 70 -25.93 -23.74 4.50
N LEU A 71 -26.97 -24.42 5.01
CA LEU A 71 -26.95 -25.87 5.26
C LEU A 71 -26.85 -26.70 3.99
N VAL A 72 -27.49 -26.29 2.89
CA VAL A 72 -27.46 -27.03 1.62
C VAL A 72 -26.32 -26.59 0.69
N ALA A 73 -25.55 -25.57 1.08
CA ALA A 73 -24.45 -25.03 0.29
C ALA A 73 -23.45 -26.15 -0.10
N PRO A 74 -23.10 -26.28 -1.40
CA PRO A 74 -22.20 -27.33 -1.89
C PRO A 74 -20.86 -27.39 -1.15
N VAL A 75 -20.37 -26.24 -0.67
CA VAL A 75 -19.10 -26.09 0.05
C VAL A 75 -19.01 -26.94 1.31
N ARG A 76 -20.14 -27.29 1.95
CA ARG A 76 -20.17 -28.17 3.14
C ARG A 76 -19.80 -29.62 2.84
N ARG A 77 -19.87 -30.03 1.57
CA ARG A 77 -19.53 -31.39 1.13
C ARG A 77 -18.07 -31.55 0.74
N LEU A 78 -17.32 -30.45 0.71
CA LEU A 78 -15.90 -30.48 0.35
C LEU A 78 -15.06 -31.06 1.49
N PRO A 79 -14.08 -31.94 1.19
CA PRO A 79 -13.06 -32.32 2.16
C PRO A 79 -12.28 -31.11 2.68
N SER A 80 -11.78 -31.20 3.91
CA SER A 80 -11.02 -30.11 4.56
C SER A 80 -9.79 -29.70 3.75
N GLU A 81 -9.16 -30.62 3.04
CA GLU A 81 -7.98 -30.39 2.20
C GLU A 81 -8.33 -29.51 1.00
N ILE A 82 -9.52 -29.72 0.41
CA ILE A 82 -9.99 -28.92 -0.71
C ILE A 82 -10.38 -27.52 -0.24
N LEU A 83 -11.05 -27.41 0.91
CA LEU A 83 -11.32 -26.11 1.54
C LEU A 83 -10.03 -25.34 1.83
N SER A 84 -9.03 -26.02 2.38
CA SER A 84 -7.71 -25.44 2.69
C SER A 84 -7.04 -24.89 1.43
N LYS A 85 -7.07 -25.64 0.32
CA LYS A 85 -6.56 -25.17 -0.98
C LYS A 85 -7.31 -23.94 -1.51
N ILE A 86 -8.64 -23.94 -1.39
CA ILE A 86 -9.48 -22.80 -1.79
C ILE A 86 -9.12 -21.56 -0.95
N PHE A 87 -8.98 -21.70 0.37
CA PHE A 87 -8.63 -20.59 1.25
C PHE A 87 -7.25 -20.02 0.91
N VAL A 88 -6.24 -20.87 0.72
CA VAL A 88 -4.89 -20.41 0.35
C VAL A 88 -4.90 -19.73 -1.01
N TYR A 89 -5.62 -20.28 -1.99
CA TYR A 89 -5.76 -19.67 -3.31
C TYR A 89 -6.41 -18.28 -3.22
N HIS A 90 -7.52 -18.16 -2.49
CA HIS A 90 -8.20 -16.87 -2.33
C HIS A 90 -7.38 -15.85 -1.54
N ALA A 91 -6.69 -16.27 -0.47
CA ALA A 91 -5.79 -15.39 0.25
C ALA A 91 -4.73 -14.81 -0.70
N ARG A 92 -4.12 -15.63 -1.57
CA ARG A 92 -3.13 -15.14 -2.54
C ARG A 92 -3.66 -14.19 -3.60
N LEU A 93 -4.97 -14.12 -3.82
CA LEU A 93 -5.57 -13.14 -4.72
C LEU A 93 -5.72 -11.76 -4.06
N SER A 94 -5.55 -11.66 -2.74
CA SER A 94 -5.60 -10.37 -2.06
C SER A 94 -4.39 -9.51 -2.44
N PRO A 95 -4.59 -8.24 -2.83
CA PRO A 95 -3.55 -7.34 -3.29
C PRO A 95 -2.52 -6.96 -2.22
N SER A 96 -2.81 -7.14 -0.92
CA SER A 96 -1.90 -6.78 0.17
C SER A 96 -1.85 -7.83 1.29
N LEU A 97 -0.73 -7.90 2.03
CA LEU A 97 -0.58 -8.78 3.20
C LEU A 97 -1.57 -8.43 4.31
N ALA A 98 -1.92 -7.15 4.45
CA ALA A 98 -2.97 -6.71 5.36
C ALA A 98 -4.28 -7.43 5.00
N GLU A 99 -4.74 -7.31 3.76
CA GLU A 99 -5.98 -7.96 3.30
C GLU A 99 -5.94 -9.48 3.41
N GLN A 100 -4.79 -10.13 3.16
CA GLN A 100 -4.61 -11.57 3.39
C GLN A 100 -4.85 -11.95 4.85
N THR A 101 -4.27 -11.16 5.76
CA THR A 101 -4.41 -11.32 7.19
C THR A 101 -5.89 -11.15 7.60
N LEU A 102 -6.58 -10.15 7.05
CA LEU A 102 -8.00 -9.89 7.35
C LEU A 102 -8.90 -10.99 6.81
N TYR A 103 -8.64 -11.43 5.58
CA TYR A 103 -9.37 -12.52 4.95
C TYR A 103 -9.28 -13.78 5.81
N THR A 104 -8.08 -14.13 6.27
CA THR A 104 -7.88 -15.32 7.12
C THR A 104 -8.52 -15.15 8.50
N THR A 105 -8.17 -14.08 9.21
CA THR A 105 -8.54 -13.89 10.62
C THR A 105 -10.00 -13.52 10.82
N CYS A 106 -10.57 -12.68 9.95
CA CYS A 106 -11.92 -12.13 10.13
C CYS A 106 -12.96 -12.74 9.19
N THR A 107 -12.55 -13.30 8.05
CA THR A 107 -13.50 -13.91 7.10
C THR A 107 -13.53 -15.42 7.26
N VAL A 108 -12.47 -16.12 6.84
CA VAL A 108 -12.46 -17.58 6.75
C VAL A 108 -12.66 -18.24 8.12
N ALA A 109 -11.94 -17.76 9.15
CA ALA A 109 -12.02 -18.33 10.50
C ALA A 109 -13.35 -18.05 11.23
N HIS A 110 -14.18 -17.14 10.72
CA HIS A 110 -15.46 -16.74 11.34
C HIS A 110 -16.70 -17.30 10.65
N VAL A 111 -16.59 -17.94 9.47
CA VAL A 111 -17.76 -18.47 8.74
C VAL A 111 -18.51 -19.56 9.53
N CYS A 112 -17.83 -20.64 9.91
CA CYS A 112 -18.41 -21.73 10.69
C CYS A 112 -17.32 -22.57 11.38
N CYS A 113 -17.71 -23.47 12.29
CA CYS A 113 -16.76 -24.32 13.01
C CYS A 113 -15.90 -25.20 12.07
N ALA A 114 -16.48 -25.73 11.00
CA ALA A 114 -15.74 -26.56 10.04
C ALA A 114 -14.68 -25.76 9.28
N TRP A 115 -15.01 -24.54 8.83
CA TRP A 115 -14.07 -23.64 8.15
C TRP A 115 -12.97 -23.18 9.10
N ARG A 116 -13.32 -22.84 10.33
CA ARG A 116 -12.35 -22.49 11.36
C ARG A 116 -11.37 -23.62 11.64
N ALA A 117 -11.85 -24.86 11.73
CA ALA A 117 -10.99 -26.03 11.92
C ALA A 117 -10.05 -26.24 10.73
N ALA A 118 -10.59 -26.18 9.50
CA ALA A 118 -9.78 -26.30 8.28
C ALA A 118 -8.73 -25.17 8.17
N ALA A 119 -9.12 -23.93 8.45
CA ALA A 119 -8.21 -22.78 8.43
C ALA A 119 -7.08 -22.93 9.47
N ARG A 120 -7.40 -23.28 10.72
CA ARG A 120 -6.39 -23.52 11.78
C ARG A 120 -5.46 -24.68 11.45
N GLY A 121 -5.95 -25.70 10.74
CA GLY A 121 -5.12 -26.81 10.24
C GLY A 121 -4.24 -26.43 9.04
N THR A 122 -4.40 -25.23 8.47
CA THR A 122 -3.67 -24.78 7.28
C THR A 122 -2.67 -23.70 7.65
N LEU A 123 -1.47 -24.12 8.09
CA LEU A 123 -0.44 -23.22 8.60
C LEU A 123 -0.10 -22.05 7.65
N GLN A 124 -0.13 -22.29 6.33
CA GLN A 124 0.18 -21.29 5.30
C GLN A 124 -0.77 -20.07 5.30
N LEU A 125 -1.98 -20.19 5.85
CA LEU A 125 -2.90 -19.06 5.95
C LEU A 125 -2.48 -18.05 7.03
N TRP A 126 -1.64 -18.49 7.98
CA TRP A 126 -1.24 -17.71 9.15
C TRP A 126 0.18 -17.16 9.03
N THR A 127 0.87 -17.39 7.90
CA THR A 127 2.19 -16.82 7.64
C THR A 127 2.16 -15.31 7.38
N PRO A 128 1.12 -14.71 6.75
CA PRO A 128 0.99 -13.25 6.69
C PRO A 128 0.52 -12.70 8.03
N ILE A 129 1.30 -11.78 8.60
CA ILE A 129 1.00 -11.10 9.85
C ILE A 129 1.09 -9.59 9.60
N SER A 130 -0.01 -8.88 9.86
CA SER A 130 -0.12 -7.45 9.61
C SER A 130 -0.54 -6.70 10.87
N SER A 131 0.06 -5.53 11.11
CA SER A 131 -0.33 -4.65 12.22
C SER A 131 -1.62 -3.86 11.95
N THR A 132 -2.02 -3.75 10.68
CA THR A 132 -3.20 -2.98 10.26
C THR A 132 -4.49 -3.64 10.71
N ALA A 133 -5.32 -2.88 11.42
CA ALA A 133 -6.64 -3.31 11.90
C ALA A 133 -7.57 -3.79 10.77
N PRO A 134 -8.44 -4.79 11.02
CA PRO A 134 -9.33 -5.31 9.99
C PRO A 134 -10.43 -4.34 9.62
N PHE A 135 -10.86 -3.54 10.61
CA PHE A 135 -11.96 -2.60 10.51
C PHE A 135 -11.67 -1.39 11.39
N PRO A 136 -12.18 -0.20 11.02
CA PRO A 136 -12.16 0.97 11.89
C PRO A 136 -12.78 0.64 13.25
N GLY A 137 -12.02 0.84 14.32
CA GLY A 137 -12.45 0.55 15.71
C GLY A 137 -12.12 -0.85 16.24
N CYS A 138 -11.60 -1.75 15.41
CA CYS A 138 -11.08 -3.03 15.87
C CYS A 138 -9.61 -2.85 16.28
N SER A 139 -9.31 -2.93 17.57
CA SER A 139 -7.94 -2.81 18.05
C SER A 139 -7.22 -4.16 17.90
N ILE A 140 -6.38 -4.33 16.87
CA ILE A 140 -5.36 -5.41 16.85
C ILE A 140 -4.22 -5.08 17.84
N ALA A 141 -4.30 -3.97 18.59
CA ALA A 141 -3.21 -3.57 19.49
C ALA A 141 -3.00 -4.51 20.70
N SER A 142 -3.78 -5.60 20.83
CA SER A 142 -3.51 -6.67 21.79
C SER A 142 -2.49 -7.65 21.21
N GLY A 143 -1.31 -7.75 21.86
CA GLY A 143 -0.25 -8.70 21.47
C GLY A 143 -0.72 -10.15 21.32
N ASP A 144 -1.75 -10.55 22.06
CA ASP A 144 -2.39 -11.87 22.02
C ASP A 144 -2.76 -12.34 20.61
N VAL A 145 -3.15 -11.42 19.72
CA VAL A 145 -3.53 -11.77 18.34
C VAL A 145 -2.31 -12.19 17.53
N PHE A 146 -1.21 -11.45 17.65
CA PHE A 146 0.02 -11.76 16.93
C PHE A 146 0.64 -13.07 17.43
N GLU A 147 0.62 -13.32 18.73
CA GLU A 147 1.05 -14.59 19.32
C GLU A 147 0.22 -15.76 18.79
N ALA A 148 -1.11 -15.64 18.80
CA ALA A 148 -1.99 -16.70 18.31
C ALA A 148 -1.78 -16.99 16.81
N GLN A 149 -1.55 -15.97 15.99
CA GLN A 149 -1.22 -16.17 14.57
C GLN A 149 0.14 -16.85 14.40
N LEU A 150 1.12 -16.43 15.19
CA LEU A 150 2.47 -16.98 15.14
C LEU A 150 2.49 -18.45 15.55
N GLU A 151 1.73 -18.83 16.58
CA GLU A 151 1.50 -20.23 16.95
C GLU A 151 0.86 -21.03 15.81
N LEU A 152 -0.17 -20.47 15.17
CA LEU A 152 -0.88 -21.11 14.06
C LEU A 152 -0.03 -21.22 12.78
N SER A 153 0.98 -20.36 12.60
CA SER A 153 1.93 -20.45 11.49
C SER A 153 2.97 -21.57 11.69
N GLY A 154 3.10 -22.08 12.91
CA GLY A 154 3.99 -23.20 13.26
C GLY A 154 5.47 -22.84 13.07
N VAL A 155 6.16 -23.57 12.19
CA VAL A 155 7.59 -23.37 11.87
C VAL A 155 7.81 -22.69 10.51
N LEU A 156 6.74 -22.32 9.82
CA LEU A 156 6.86 -21.74 8.48
C LEU A 156 7.48 -20.33 8.53
N PRO A 157 8.16 -19.89 7.45
CA PRO A 157 8.56 -18.51 7.32
C PRO A 157 7.35 -17.57 7.43
N VAL A 158 7.53 -16.42 8.06
CA VAL A 158 6.47 -15.42 8.28
C VAL A 158 6.74 -14.16 7.48
N GLN A 159 5.64 -13.59 6.97
CA GLN A 159 5.61 -12.37 6.18
C GLN A 159 5.04 -11.26 7.05
N LEU A 160 5.82 -10.20 7.28
CA LEU A 160 5.42 -9.13 8.19
C LEU A 160 5.04 -7.88 7.42
N SER A 161 3.96 -7.23 7.83
CA SER A 161 3.51 -5.98 7.24
C SER A 161 3.05 -5.00 8.31
N HIS A 162 3.81 -3.93 8.50
CA HIS A 162 3.39 -2.76 9.27
C HIS A 162 3.36 -1.55 8.34
N THR A 163 2.16 -1.06 8.00
CA THR A 163 1.97 0.10 7.12
C THR A 163 1.21 1.24 7.78
N VAL A 164 0.83 1.08 9.05
CA VAL A 164 0.19 2.09 9.87
C VAL A 164 1.22 3.14 10.26
N HIS A 165 0.79 4.40 10.37
CA HIS A 165 1.64 5.46 10.91
C HIS A 165 1.47 5.53 12.43
N ASP A 166 2.00 4.55 13.15
CA ASP A 166 1.94 4.51 14.61
C ASP A 166 3.10 3.70 15.19
N ASP A 167 4.12 4.41 15.66
CA ASP A 167 5.32 3.85 16.28
C ASP A 167 5.01 2.97 17.50
N LEU A 168 3.98 3.31 18.30
CA LEU A 168 3.61 2.50 19.47
C LEU A 168 3.05 1.14 19.05
N ILE A 169 2.32 1.09 17.93
CA ILE A 169 1.85 -0.17 17.35
C ILE A 169 3.04 -0.93 16.76
N LEU A 170 3.98 -0.26 16.08
CA LEU A 170 5.17 -0.91 15.52
C LEU A 170 6.05 -1.52 16.63
N GLU A 171 6.31 -0.79 17.71
CA GLU A 171 7.05 -1.28 18.88
C GLU A 171 6.41 -2.54 19.46
N ARG A 172 5.10 -2.53 19.69
CA ARG A 172 4.37 -3.70 20.22
C ARG A 172 4.40 -4.87 19.24
N PHE A 173 4.23 -4.59 17.96
CA PHE A 173 4.27 -5.58 16.90
C PHE A 173 5.63 -6.29 16.86
N LEU A 174 6.73 -5.53 16.90
CA LEU A 174 8.09 -6.07 16.90
C LEU A 174 8.48 -6.67 18.24
N ALA A 175 7.95 -6.21 19.37
CA ALA A 175 8.20 -6.82 20.68
C ALA A 175 7.70 -8.26 20.74
N VAL A 176 6.55 -8.55 20.12
CA VAL A 176 5.98 -9.91 20.05
C VAL A 176 6.71 -10.77 19.01
N LEU A 177 6.99 -10.22 17.83
CA LEU A 177 7.51 -10.98 16.70
C LEU A 177 9.04 -11.09 16.67
N GLY A 178 9.74 -10.17 17.34
CA GLY A 178 11.20 -10.06 17.40
C GLY A 178 11.91 -11.34 17.86
N PRO A 179 11.43 -12.02 18.93
CA PRO A 179 11.98 -13.32 19.34
C PRO A 179 11.94 -14.40 18.25
N HIS A 180 11.11 -14.23 17.22
CA HIS A 180 10.94 -15.14 16.10
C HIS A 180 11.54 -14.62 14.78
N SER A 181 12.44 -13.64 14.86
CA SER A 181 13.15 -13.03 13.73
C SER A 181 13.85 -14.02 12.80
N SER A 182 14.25 -15.19 13.31
CA SER A 182 14.84 -16.27 12.50
C SER A 182 13.95 -16.78 11.36
N ARG A 183 12.64 -16.53 11.43
CA ARG A 183 11.63 -16.98 10.47
C ARG A 183 11.14 -15.87 9.54
N TRP A 184 11.60 -14.63 9.73
CA TRP A 184 11.14 -13.51 8.91
C TRP A 184 11.67 -13.67 7.48
N GLN A 185 10.80 -13.43 6.48
CA GLN A 185 11.16 -13.62 5.07
C GLN A 185 10.95 -12.35 4.22
N PRO A 186 9.72 -11.95 3.83
CA PRO A 186 9.47 -10.57 3.41
C PRO A 186 8.97 -9.75 4.60
N VAL A 187 9.57 -8.58 4.80
CA VAL A 187 9.21 -7.64 5.87
C VAL A 187 8.94 -6.26 5.29
N THR A 188 7.73 -5.76 5.47
CA THR A 188 7.36 -4.38 5.16
C THR A 188 7.13 -3.62 6.46
N LEU A 189 7.90 -2.57 6.73
CA LEU A 189 7.78 -1.73 7.92
C LEU A 189 7.58 -0.26 7.55
N ARG A 190 6.80 0.45 8.34
CA ARG A 190 6.64 1.90 8.31
C ARG A 190 6.79 2.41 9.72
N GLY A 191 7.64 3.40 9.94
CA GLY A 191 7.86 3.98 11.26
C GLY A 191 8.85 5.13 11.23
N SER A 192 8.99 5.82 12.36
CA SER A 192 9.96 6.91 12.46
C SER A 192 11.40 6.40 12.43
N CYS A 193 12.31 7.24 11.90
CA CYS A 193 13.75 6.98 11.93
C CYS A 193 14.24 6.72 13.36
N ASN A 194 13.74 7.48 14.35
CA ASN A 194 14.11 7.34 15.76
C ASN A 194 13.76 5.95 16.31
N LEU A 195 12.55 5.47 16.02
CA LEU A 195 12.13 4.13 16.45
C LEU A 195 12.97 3.06 15.78
N LEU A 196 13.11 3.10 14.46
CA LEU A 196 13.83 2.08 13.70
C LEU A 196 15.32 2.00 14.09
N ARG A 197 15.95 3.15 14.36
CA ARG A 197 17.31 3.23 14.93
C ARG A 197 17.41 2.56 16.30
N SER A 198 16.36 2.63 17.12
CA SER A 198 16.34 2.05 18.47
C SER A 198 16.12 0.53 18.47
N LEU A 199 15.79 -0.08 17.32
CA LEU A 199 15.50 -1.50 17.24
C LEU A 199 16.76 -2.34 17.54
N PRO A 200 16.60 -3.47 18.25
CA PRO A 200 17.71 -4.39 18.46
C PRO A 200 18.15 -5.02 17.13
N LYS A 201 19.42 -5.41 17.05
CA LYS A 201 19.94 -6.19 15.91
C LYS A 201 19.31 -7.58 15.93
N TYR A 202 18.48 -7.87 14.92
CA TYR A 202 17.79 -9.15 14.82
C TYR A 202 18.64 -10.20 14.10
N TYR A 203 18.42 -11.47 14.42
CA TYR A 203 18.99 -12.58 13.67
C TYR A 203 18.06 -12.94 12.51
N LEU A 204 18.47 -12.60 11.29
CA LEU A 204 17.61 -12.58 10.10
C LEU A 204 18.12 -13.53 8.98
N PRO A 205 18.35 -14.82 9.26
CA PRO A 205 18.99 -15.77 8.33
C PRO A 205 18.13 -16.14 7.11
N GLN A 206 16.83 -15.83 7.12
CA GLN A 206 15.88 -16.15 6.03
C GLN A 206 15.31 -14.89 5.37
N LEU A 207 15.74 -13.71 5.79
CA LEU A 207 15.18 -12.45 5.32
C LEU A 207 15.72 -12.16 3.93
N GLU A 208 14.89 -12.37 2.92
CA GLU A 208 15.25 -12.16 1.52
C GLU A 208 14.81 -10.79 1.02
N GLU A 209 13.76 -10.21 1.61
CA GLU A 209 13.14 -8.99 1.11
C GLU A 209 12.72 -8.07 2.25
N VAL A 210 13.10 -6.80 2.17
CA VAL A 210 12.74 -5.78 3.14
C VAL A 210 12.28 -4.53 2.42
N SER A 211 11.15 -3.97 2.87
CA SER A 211 10.64 -2.67 2.46
C SER A 211 10.41 -1.81 3.70
N ILE A 212 11.09 -0.68 3.81
CA ILE A 212 10.99 0.23 4.96
C ILE A 212 10.49 1.58 4.47
N THR A 213 9.49 2.15 5.12
CA THR A 213 9.08 3.55 4.96
C THR A 213 9.46 4.32 6.22
N LEU A 214 10.42 5.22 6.07
CA LEU A 214 11.02 6.05 7.10
C LEU A 214 10.30 7.39 7.21
N GLU A 215 10.14 7.85 8.45
CA GLU A 215 9.49 9.12 8.75
C GLU A 215 10.30 9.94 9.76
N GLY A 216 10.29 11.26 9.58
CA GLY A 216 10.99 12.19 10.46
C GLY A 216 12.41 12.51 10.00
N GLN A 217 13.23 13.00 10.94
CA GLN A 217 14.61 13.39 10.67
C GLN A 217 15.45 12.15 10.38
N ASN A 218 16.26 12.22 9.33
CA ASN A 218 17.19 11.15 9.06
C ASN A 218 18.24 11.08 10.17
N THR A 219 18.63 9.87 10.51
CA THR A 219 19.69 9.60 11.48
C THR A 219 20.58 8.54 10.90
N ASP A 220 21.86 8.52 11.27
CA ASP A 220 22.72 7.38 10.99
C ASP A 220 22.11 6.08 11.58
N ASP A 221 22.53 4.92 11.07
CA ASP A 221 22.21 3.60 11.63
C ASP A 221 20.72 3.18 11.57
N VAL A 222 19.84 3.85 10.83
CA VAL A 222 18.39 3.51 10.79
C VAL A 222 18.12 2.08 10.31
N VAL A 223 19.02 1.54 9.49
CA VAL A 223 18.93 0.19 8.93
C VAL A 223 19.84 -0.83 9.64
N ASP A 224 20.51 -0.45 10.73
CA ASP A 224 21.47 -1.32 11.43
C ASP A 224 20.85 -2.61 11.97
N PHE A 225 19.55 -2.58 12.25
CA PHE A 225 18.81 -3.76 12.70
C PHE A 225 18.79 -4.88 11.64
N LEU A 226 19.04 -4.55 10.37
CA LEU A 226 19.14 -5.49 9.25
C LEU A 226 20.54 -6.10 9.07
N SER A 227 21.54 -5.68 9.85
CA SER A 227 22.92 -6.19 9.73
C SER A 227 23.04 -7.73 9.84
N GLY A 228 22.07 -8.39 10.47
CA GLY A 228 21.97 -9.85 10.55
C GLY A 228 21.37 -10.55 9.31
N ALA A 229 20.93 -9.81 8.29
CA ALA A 229 20.25 -10.32 7.11
C ALA A 229 21.23 -10.74 6.01
N THR A 230 21.97 -11.82 6.25
CA THR A 230 23.06 -12.27 5.34
C THR A 230 22.58 -12.87 4.01
N VAL A 231 21.26 -13.04 3.82
CA VAL A 231 20.67 -13.54 2.57
C VAL A 231 19.72 -12.54 1.93
N LEU A 232 19.74 -11.28 2.40
CA LEU A 232 18.91 -10.21 1.87
C LEU A 232 19.17 -10.06 0.38
N LYS A 233 18.12 -10.19 -0.43
CA LYS A 233 18.17 -10.04 -1.89
C LYS A 233 17.60 -8.69 -2.30
N ARG A 234 16.54 -8.22 -1.63
CA ARG A 234 15.85 -6.96 -1.96
C ARG A 234 15.75 -6.07 -0.74
N LEU A 235 16.15 -4.81 -0.91
CA LEU A 235 15.96 -3.74 0.07
C LEU A 235 15.28 -2.56 -0.63
N ALA A 236 14.15 -2.13 -0.08
CA ALA A 236 13.41 -0.95 -0.50
C ALA A 236 13.36 0.00 0.69
N VAL A 237 13.78 1.25 0.50
CA VAL A 237 13.71 2.28 1.55
C VAL A 237 12.99 3.47 0.96
N ALA A 238 11.88 3.85 1.58
CA ALA A 238 11.08 5.00 1.24
C ALA A 238 11.21 6.04 2.36
N PHE A 239 11.23 7.32 2.03
CA PHE A 239 11.11 8.37 3.04
C PHE A 239 9.82 9.13 2.82
N HIS A 240 9.14 9.40 3.93
CA HIS A 240 7.90 10.15 3.96
C HIS A 240 8.05 11.30 4.96
N TRP A 241 8.04 12.52 4.45
CA TRP A 241 8.10 13.71 5.30
C TRP A 241 6.70 14.27 5.47
N ARG A 242 6.31 14.51 6.73
CA ARG A 242 5.10 15.24 7.06
C ARG A 242 5.48 16.67 7.43
N ASN A 243 4.81 17.62 6.80
CA ASN A 243 4.93 19.06 7.02
C ASN A 243 6.28 19.63 6.56
N ASN A 244 6.27 20.30 5.40
CA ASN A 244 7.33 21.11 4.78
C ASN A 244 8.57 21.31 5.69
N PRO A 245 9.46 20.30 5.75
CA PRO A 245 10.59 20.35 6.66
C PRO A 245 11.58 21.38 6.13
N ASP A 246 12.20 22.10 7.06
CA ASP A 246 13.34 22.96 6.76
C ASP A 246 14.37 22.18 5.91
N PRO A 247 14.72 22.64 4.69
CA PRO A 247 15.65 21.97 3.79
C PRO A 247 17.02 21.67 4.41
N SER A 248 17.39 22.39 5.48
CA SER A 248 18.62 22.15 6.23
C SER A 248 18.63 20.85 7.06
N LEU A 249 17.48 20.19 7.25
CA LEU A 249 17.38 18.91 7.97
C LEU A 249 17.79 17.69 7.10
N PHE A 250 18.18 17.91 5.85
CA PHE A 250 18.50 16.87 4.86
C PHE A 250 19.99 16.52 4.87
N THR A 251 20.62 16.70 6.02
CA THR A 251 22.07 16.74 6.12
C THR A 251 22.74 15.39 6.18
N GLU A 252 22.03 14.26 6.18
CA GLU A 252 22.66 12.94 6.19
C GLU A 252 21.76 11.97 5.41
N PHE A 253 22.34 11.09 4.58
CA PHE A 253 21.68 9.91 4.01
C PHE A 253 22.04 8.74 4.93
N PRO A 254 21.16 7.75 5.17
CA PRO A 254 21.48 6.71 6.13
C PRO A 254 22.75 6.00 5.69
N ASP A 255 23.66 5.77 6.62
CA ASP A 255 24.81 4.93 6.34
C ASP A 255 24.35 3.47 6.17
N PHE A 256 24.58 2.90 4.98
CA PHE A 256 24.27 1.51 4.65
C PHE A 256 25.48 0.58 4.84
N VAL A 257 26.61 1.10 5.36
CA VAL A 257 27.87 0.35 5.54
C VAL A 257 27.71 -0.89 6.44
N SER A 258 26.68 -0.94 7.28
CA SER A 258 26.44 -2.08 8.18
C SER A 258 25.79 -3.31 7.50
N LEU A 259 25.38 -3.21 6.23
CA LEU A 259 24.84 -4.36 5.51
C LEU A 259 25.98 -5.32 5.11
N PRO A 260 25.84 -6.64 5.34
CA PRO A 260 26.91 -7.60 5.13
C PRO A 260 27.37 -7.64 3.66
N SER A 261 28.62 -7.25 3.42
CA SER A 261 29.26 -7.13 2.10
C SER A 261 29.60 -8.45 1.39
N HIS A 262 29.25 -9.60 1.99
CA HIS A 262 29.72 -10.94 1.58
C HIS A 262 28.70 -11.79 0.81
N THR A 263 27.60 -11.21 0.35
CA THR A 263 26.61 -11.95 -0.45
C THR A 263 27.10 -12.14 -1.89
N SER A 264 27.04 -13.39 -2.37
CA SER A 264 27.08 -13.79 -3.80
C SER A 264 26.39 -12.76 -4.70
N PRO A 265 26.85 -12.51 -5.95
CA PRO A 265 26.46 -11.35 -6.77
C PRO A 265 25.00 -11.10 -6.52
N LEU A 266 24.80 -10.10 -5.68
CA LEU A 266 23.50 -9.76 -5.20
C LEU A 266 22.76 -9.49 -6.52
N HIS A 267 21.78 -10.32 -6.85
CA HIS A 267 20.55 -9.76 -7.37
C HIS A 267 19.93 -8.97 -6.20
N SER A 268 20.67 -7.97 -5.68
CA SER A 268 20.15 -6.68 -5.34
C SER A 268 19.67 -6.13 -6.65
N THR A 269 18.65 -6.76 -7.20
CA THR A 269 17.60 -5.89 -7.58
C THR A 269 17.35 -5.09 -6.30
N LEU A 270 17.83 -3.84 -6.22
CA LEU A 270 16.88 -2.85 -5.77
C LEU A 270 15.75 -3.00 -6.79
N PHE A 271 14.90 -3.99 -6.57
CA PHE A 271 13.48 -3.80 -6.59
C PHE A 271 13.26 -2.75 -5.51
N CYS A 272 13.66 -1.53 -5.86
CA CYS A 272 13.02 -0.33 -5.44
C CYS A 272 11.71 -0.24 -6.24
N ASP A 273 10.99 -1.37 -6.38
CA ASP A 273 9.58 -1.43 -6.73
C ASP A 273 8.82 -0.47 -5.81
N TRP A 274 9.37 -0.09 -4.64
CA TRP A 274 9.32 1.25 -4.00
C TRP A 274 10.61 1.65 -3.23
N MET A 275 11.63 2.25 -3.86
CA MET A 275 12.26 3.43 -3.21
C MET A 275 11.45 4.63 -3.64
N PHE A 276 10.32 4.74 -2.97
CA PHE A 276 9.54 5.95 -2.94
C PHE A 276 10.18 6.81 -1.85
N LEU A 277 11.33 7.46 -2.11
CA LEU A 277 11.45 8.76 -1.43
C LEU A 277 10.35 9.60 -2.09
N SER A 278 9.23 9.77 -1.39
CA SER A 278 8.23 10.75 -1.78
C SER A 278 8.55 12.01 -1.01
N MET A 279 9.24 12.92 -1.68
CA MET A 279 9.17 14.32 -1.31
C MET A 279 7.75 14.76 -1.69
N SER A 280 6.86 15.04 -0.73
CA SER A 280 5.54 15.57 -1.07
C SER A 280 5.68 16.85 -1.90
N ASP A 281 4.70 17.12 -2.77
CA ASP A 281 4.57 18.25 -3.70
C ASP A 281 4.78 19.65 -3.06
N ASP A 282 6.01 19.96 -2.63
CA ASP A 282 6.35 21.29 -2.17
C ASP A 282 7.27 21.97 -3.21
N PRO A 283 6.74 22.97 -3.95
CA PRO A 283 7.45 23.63 -5.04
C PRO A 283 8.63 24.51 -4.60
N ASP A 284 8.84 24.74 -3.31
CA ASP A 284 9.85 25.69 -2.79
C ASP A 284 11.26 25.10 -2.56
N TRP A 285 11.51 23.88 -3.06
CA TRP A 285 12.75 23.13 -2.84
C TRP A 285 13.91 23.52 -3.78
N ASN A 286 14.46 24.72 -3.63
CA ASN A 286 15.50 25.26 -4.53
C ASN A 286 16.95 25.19 -4.01
N THR A 287 17.28 24.37 -3.01
CA THR A 287 18.62 24.44 -2.35
C THR A 287 19.19 23.10 -1.87
N VAL A 288 19.67 22.25 -2.80
CA VAL A 288 20.45 21.02 -2.45
C VAL A 288 21.89 21.03 -3.00
N SER A 289 22.42 22.18 -3.39
CA SER A 289 23.83 22.35 -3.79
C SER A 289 24.87 22.09 -2.68
N HIS A 290 24.47 21.52 -1.54
CA HIS A 290 25.27 21.30 -0.34
C HIS A 290 25.68 19.83 -0.08
N LEU A 291 25.29 18.86 -0.92
CA LEU A 291 25.71 17.46 -0.75
C LEU A 291 27.12 17.16 -1.31
N SER A 292 27.69 18.10 -2.06
CA SER A 292 29.04 18.02 -2.62
C SER A 292 30.11 17.92 -1.52
N GLY A 293 30.77 16.77 -1.40
CA GLY A 293 31.89 16.56 -0.47
C GLY A 293 31.68 15.49 0.60
N ARG A 294 30.55 14.77 0.61
CA ARG A 294 30.35 13.63 1.51
C ARG A 294 31.02 12.36 1.00
N GLN A 295 31.36 11.47 1.94
CA GLN A 295 31.82 10.13 1.62
C GLN A 295 30.67 9.35 0.99
N ARG A 296 30.89 8.85 -0.24
CA ARG A 296 29.91 8.02 -0.93
C ARG A 296 29.77 6.67 -0.24
N ALA A 297 28.54 6.20 -0.09
CA ALA A 297 28.25 4.87 0.40
C ALA A 297 28.66 3.83 -0.66
N ASN A 298 29.61 2.96 -0.34
CA ASN A 298 30.00 1.89 -1.24
C ASN A 298 28.96 0.76 -1.17
N MET A 299 28.15 0.65 -2.21
CA MET A 299 27.17 -0.40 -2.43
C MET A 299 27.69 -1.39 -3.48
N SER A 300 28.84 -2.00 -3.20
CA SER A 300 29.57 -2.92 -4.10
C SER A 300 28.74 -4.05 -4.69
N ALA A 301 27.63 -4.37 -4.06
CA ALA A 301 26.79 -5.48 -4.42
C ALA A 301 25.44 -5.02 -5.00
N LEU A 302 25.18 -3.72 -5.22
CA LEU A 302 23.96 -3.18 -5.83
C LEU A 302 23.86 -3.50 -7.33
N SER A 303 22.79 -4.13 -7.81
CA SER A 303 22.63 -4.57 -9.22
C SER A 303 21.46 -3.92 -9.95
N THR A 304 20.43 -3.46 -9.26
CA THR A 304 19.39 -2.57 -9.77
C THR A 304 19.27 -1.41 -8.83
N LEU A 305 18.83 -0.24 -9.30
CA LEU A 305 18.51 0.96 -8.56
C LEU A 305 17.25 1.57 -9.15
N GLU A 306 16.17 1.65 -8.36
CA GLU A 306 14.96 2.36 -8.78
C GLU A 306 14.75 3.62 -7.92
N VAL A 307 14.50 4.75 -8.57
CA VAL A 307 14.37 6.08 -7.97
C VAL A 307 13.11 6.75 -8.49
N GLY A 308 12.40 7.50 -7.64
CA GLY A 308 11.27 8.30 -8.10
C GLY A 308 11.00 9.53 -7.25
N GLN A 309 10.07 10.38 -7.70
CA GLN A 309 9.57 11.57 -6.99
C GLN A 309 10.65 12.53 -6.44
N GLY A 310 11.70 12.78 -7.24
CA GLY A 310 12.67 13.84 -6.93
C GLY A 310 13.89 13.41 -6.14
N CYS A 311 14.27 12.13 -6.23
CA CYS A 311 15.19 11.48 -5.28
C CYS A 311 16.46 11.00 -5.94
N PHE A 312 16.85 11.74 -6.97
CA PHE A 312 17.97 11.45 -7.84
C PHE A 312 19.28 11.88 -7.19
N GLU A 313 19.24 12.66 -6.12
CA GLU A 313 20.42 13.03 -5.33
C GLU A 313 21.11 11.79 -4.73
N VAL A 314 20.40 10.66 -4.62
CA VAL A 314 20.98 9.37 -4.25
C VAL A 314 22.14 8.97 -5.17
N PHE A 315 22.09 9.35 -6.45
CA PHE A 315 23.13 9.05 -7.40
C PHE A 315 24.49 9.67 -7.00
N ASP A 316 24.50 10.86 -6.41
CA ASP A 316 25.75 11.49 -5.96
C ASP A 316 26.32 10.88 -4.68
N MET A 317 25.48 10.16 -3.94
CA MET A 317 25.78 9.66 -2.60
C MET A 317 26.22 8.19 -2.58
N ILE A 318 26.11 7.46 -3.69
CA ILE A 318 26.42 6.03 -3.75
C ILE A 318 27.55 5.73 -4.73
N ASP A 319 28.33 4.69 -4.43
CA ASP A 319 29.25 4.04 -5.35
C ASP A 319 28.78 2.58 -5.53
N ALA A 320 28.26 2.25 -6.72
CA ALA A 320 27.56 0.99 -6.99
C ALA A 320 28.21 0.24 -8.17
N PRO A 321 29.42 -0.33 -8.01
CA PRO A 321 30.19 -0.90 -9.11
C PRO A 321 29.57 -2.16 -9.75
N ALA A 322 28.59 -2.79 -9.11
CA ALA A 322 27.87 -3.95 -9.65
C ALA A 322 26.54 -3.57 -10.33
N LEU A 323 26.22 -2.28 -10.47
CA LEU A 323 24.91 -1.83 -10.93
C LEU A 323 24.68 -2.21 -12.39
N GLU A 324 23.64 -3.00 -12.63
CA GLU A 324 23.20 -3.52 -13.93
C GLU A 324 21.93 -2.83 -14.45
N GLU A 325 21.10 -2.25 -13.59
CA GLU A 325 19.82 -1.64 -13.98
C GLU A 325 19.51 -0.36 -13.20
N ILE A 326 19.03 0.66 -13.89
CA ILE A 326 18.47 1.87 -13.28
C ILE A 326 17.02 2.03 -13.74
N VAL A 327 16.10 2.29 -12.82
CA VAL A 327 14.70 2.62 -13.11
C VAL A 327 14.42 4.00 -12.50
N VAL A 328 14.00 4.95 -13.32
CA VAL A 328 13.61 6.30 -12.89
C VAL A 328 12.12 6.41 -13.13
N ARG A 329 11.31 6.75 -12.11
CA ARG A 329 9.86 6.88 -12.28
C ARG A 329 9.22 8.07 -11.58
N ASP A 330 8.02 8.42 -12.03
CA ASP A 330 7.13 9.41 -11.37
C ASP A 330 7.85 10.73 -11.05
N VAL A 331 8.62 11.23 -12.01
CA VAL A 331 9.29 12.52 -11.87
C VAL A 331 8.29 13.58 -12.27
N ARG A 332 7.73 14.32 -11.31
CA ARG A 332 6.73 15.37 -11.57
C ARG A 332 7.24 16.73 -11.11
N GLY A 333 6.83 17.80 -11.79
CA GLY A 333 7.05 19.18 -11.37
C GLY A 333 8.07 19.99 -12.19
N HIS A 334 7.87 21.31 -12.22
CA HIS A 334 8.49 22.28 -13.14
C HIS A 334 10.01 22.54 -12.97
N HIS A 335 10.69 21.97 -11.97
CA HIS A 335 12.05 22.40 -11.61
C HIS A 335 13.11 21.29 -11.47
N ARG A 336 12.79 20.01 -11.75
CA ARG A 336 13.72 18.91 -11.40
C ARG A 336 14.02 17.85 -12.45
N ALA A 337 13.36 17.85 -13.60
CA ALA A 337 13.71 16.92 -14.67
C ALA A 337 15.15 17.15 -15.18
N ASP A 338 15.55 18.42 -15.29
CA ASP A 338 16.90 18.83 -15.70
C ASP A 338 17.96 18.31 -14.73
N LEU A 339 17.69 18.40 -13.43
CA LEU A 339 18.55 17.86 -12.38
C LEU A 339 18.65 16.34 -12.45
N THR A 340 17.58 15.65 -12.87
CA THR A 340 17.58 14.18 -12.96
C THR A 340 18.67 13.69 -13.92
N PHE A 341 18.74 14.29 -15.12
CA PHE A 341 19.74 13.89 -16.12
C PHE A 341 21.14 14.41 -15.79
N GLN A 342 21.26 15.58 -15.18
CA GLN A 342 22.55 16.06 -14.67
C GLN A 342 23.11 15.14 -13.58
N LEU A 343 22.25 14.63 -12.70
CA LEU A 343 22.62 13.69 -11.65
C LEU A 343 22.96 12.31 -12.23
N LEU A 344 22.21 11.82 -13.23
CA LEU A 344 22.58 10.60 -13.95
C LEU A 344 23.91 10.77 -14.72
N ALA A 345 24.14 11.93 -15.33
CA ALA A 345 25.40 12.23 -16.01
C ALA A 345 26.54 12.28 -15.00
N SER A 346 26.35 12.96 -13.86
CA SER A 346 27.32 13.00 -12.76
C SER A 346 27.59 11.61 -12.21
N PHE A 347 26.56 10.79 -12.04
CA PHE A 347 26.70 9.40 -11.64
C PHE A 347 27.55 8.59 -12.61
N SER A 348 27.32 8.78 -13.92
CA SER A 348 28.10 8.11 -14.97
C SER A 348 29.59 8.46 -14.94
N GLU A 349 29.95 9.69 -14.52
CA GLU A 349 31.35 10.12 -14.42
C GLU A 349 32.07 9.44 -13.27
N HIS A 350 31.34 9.13 -12.21
CA HIS A 350 31.90 8.67 -10.96
C HIS A 350 31.81 7.16 -10.74
N MET A 351 30.87 6.49 -11.38
CA MET A 351 30.91 5.03 -11.52
C MET A 351 32.15 4.69 -12.34
N GLY A 352 33.28 4.41 -11.68
CA GLY A 352 34.55 4.12 -12.34
C GLY A 352 34.51 2.94 -13.34
N HIS A 353 33.39 2.22 -13.39
CA HIS A 353 33.08 1.13 -14.31
C HIS A 353 31.69 1.27 -14.96
N PRO A 354 31.46 2.21 -15.89
CA PRO A 354 30.15 2.42 -16.53
C PRO A 354 29.72 1.24 -17.45
N GLY A 355 30.51 0.18 -17.54
CA GLY A 355 30.26 -0.99 -18.38
C GLY A 355 29.35 -2.06 -17.75
N THR A 356 29.02 -1.96 -16.45
CA THR A 356 28.13 -2.93 -15.80
C THR A 356 26.66 -2.64 -16.04
N LEU A 357 26.29 -1.37 -16.21
CA LEU A 357 24.90 -0.94 -16.43
C LEU A 357 24.40 -1.46 -17.78
N ARG A 358 23.37 -2.31 -17.75
CA ARG A 358 22.76 -2.97 -18.92
C ARG A 358 21.38 -2.43 -19.26
N ARG A 359 20.61 -1.98 -18.26
CA ARG A 359 19.22 -1.55 -18.45
C ARG A 359 18.97 -0.17 -17.85
N LEU A 360 18.30 0.70 -18.60
CA LEU A 360 17.75 1.97 -18.11
C LEU A 360 16.26 1.98 -18.40
N THR A 361 15.43 2.20 -17.39
CA THR A 361 13.99 2.35 -17.53
C THR A 361 13.57 3.73 -17.05
N LEU A 362 12.86 4.50 -17.86
CA LEU A 362 12.28 5.79 -17.52
C LEU A 362 10.76 5.66 -17.58
N ARG A 363 10.03 5.93 -16.50
CA ARG A 363 8.56 5.82 -16.46
C ARG A 363 7.92 7.10 -15.95
N ASN A 364 6.91 7.61 -16.63
CA ASN A 364 6.12 8.74 -16.14
C ASN A 364 6.99 9.95 -15.72
N ILE A 365 7.95 10.33 -16.57
CA ILE A 365 8.81 11.51 -16.35
C ILE A 365 8.13 12.71 -17.02
N GLU A 366 7.57 13.60 -16.20
CA GLU A 366 6.99 14.86 -16.65
C GLU A 366 8.07 15.95 -16.69
N CYS A 367 8.20 16.61 -17.83
CA CYS A 367 9.09 17.76 -17.96
C CYS A 367 8.51 18.70 -19.00
N GLN A 368 8.33 19.97 -18.64
CA GLN A 368 7.58 20.93 -19.47
C GLN A 368 8.46 21.80 -20.37
N GLU A 369 9.79 21.82 -20.16
CA GLU A 369 10.73 22.71 -20.87
C GLU A 369 11.91 21.93 -21.49
N TRP A 370 11.62 20.91 -22.30
CA TRP A 370 12.63 20.01 -22.89
C TRP A 370 13.58 20.63 -23.93
N MET A 371 13.35 21.88 -24.39
CA MET A 371 14.04 22.42 -25.57
C MET A 371 15.58 22.57 -25.44
N GLY A 372 16.18 22.34 -24.26
CA GLY A 372 17.64 22.39 -24.06
C GLY A 372 18.32 21.10 -23.57
N ASN A 373 17.59 20.14 -23.00
CA ASN A 373 18.19 19.06 -22.18
C ASN A 373 18.23 17.67 -22.84
N HIS A 374 17.77 17.53 -24.08
CA HIS A 374 17.92 16.28 -24.83
C HIS A 374 19.40 15.91 -25.05
N GLU A 375 20.27 16.90 -25.27
CA GLU A 375 21.71 16.66 -25.44
C GLU A 375 22.35 16.10 -24.18
N ASP A 376 21.97 16.60 -22.99
CA ASP A 376 22.47 16.11 -21.70
C ASP A 376 22.04 14.66 -21.46
N PHE A 377 20.80 14.31 -21.81
CA PHE A 377 20.31 12.94 -21.73
C PHE A 377 21.08 12.00 -22.67
N LEU A 378 21.21 12.37 -23.95
CA LEU A 378 21.96 11.57 -24.93
C LEU A 378 23.43 11.44 -24.54
N HIS A 379 24.03 12.51 -24.01
CA HIS A 379 25.41 12.50 -23.52
C HIS A 379 25.58 11.61 -22.28
N CYS A 380 24.62 11.60 -21.36
CA CYS A 380 24.58 10.67 -20.24
C CYS A 380 24.54 9.22 -20.71
N ILE A 381 23.59 8.89 -21.59
CA ILE A 381 23.44 7.52 -22.09
C ILE A 381 24.69 7.08 -22.87
N TRP A 382 25.28 7.96 -23.67
CA TRP A 382 26.50 7.66 -24.44
C TRP A 382 27.67 7.20 -23.57
N ARG A 383 27.75 7.69 -22.32
CA ARG A 383 28.80 7.27 -21.38
C ARG A 383 28.58 5.85 -20.84
N TRP A 384 27.35 5.36 -20.85
CA TRP A 384 27.01 3.98 -20.47
C TRP A 384 27.22 3.02 -21.63
N ARG A 385 28.49 2.77 -21.94
CA ARG A 385 28.88 1.83 -23.00
C ARG A 385 28.35 0.41 -22.80
N GLY A 386 27.99 0.04 -21.56
CA GLY A 386 27.40 -1.26 -21.24
C GLY A 386 25.90 -1.37 -21.53
N LEU A 387 25.20 -0.26 -21.80
CA LEU A 387 23.74 -0.21 -21.88
C LEU A 387 23.24 -1.02 -23.08
N LYS A 388 22.28 -1.92 -22.82
CA LYS A 388 21.69 -2.86 -23.79
C LYS A 388 20.19 -2.65 -24.00
N GLU A 389 19.50 -2.19 -22.96
CA GLU A 389 18.05 -2.00 -23.00
C GLU A 389 17.73 -0.60 -22.46
N LEU A 390 16.96 0.17 -23.23
CA LEU A 390 16.43 1.47 -22.83
C LEU A 390 14.91 1.40 -22.94
N HIS A 391 14.20 1.45 -21.82
CA HIS A 391 12.75 1.47 -21.80
C HIS A 391 12.25 2.85 -21.42
N VAL A 392 11.36 3.43 -22.21
CA VAL A 392 10.76 4.75 -21.95
C VAL A 392 9.24 4.62 -21.98
N GLU A 393 8.60 4.83 -20.85
CA GLU A 393 7.15 4.82 -20.68
C GLU A 393 6.68 6.25 -20.43
N GLU A 394 6.01 6.83 -21.43
CA GLU A 394 5.57 8.23 -21.40
C GLU A 394 4.12 8.36 -20.91
N PRO A 395 3.80 9.38 -20.10
CA PRO A 395 2.42 9.68 -19.72
C PRO A 395 1.62 10.13 -20.95
N ALA A 396 0.36 9.70 -21.07
CA ALA A 396 -0.50 10.01 -22.23
C ALA A 396 -0.71 11.52 -22.48
N ASP A 397 -0.58 12.34 -21.44
CA ASP A 397 -0.88 13.77 -21.46
C ASP A 397 0.37 14.68 -21.41
N CYS A 398 1.58 14.13 -21.59
CA CYS A 398 2.84 14.87 -21.47
C CYS A 398 3.63 14.96 -22.76
N THR A 399 4.52 15.97 -22.86
CA THR A 399 5.50 16.05 -23.94
C THR A 399 6.46 14.87 -23.85
N PRO A 400 6.76 14.20 -24.98
CA PRO A 400 7.62 13.04 -24.99
C PRO A 400 9.02 13.39 -24.46
N ILE A 401 9.61 12.43 -23.74
CA ILE A 401 10.96 12.51 -23.19
C ILE A 401 11.96 12.54 -24.35
N LEU A 402 11.71 11.71 -25.36
CA LEU A 402 12.55 11.65 -26.53
C LEU A 402 11.89 12.40 -27.68
N ALA A 403 12.57 13.44 -28.17
CA ALA A 403 12.17 14.08 -29.41
C ALA A 403 12.26 13.06 -30.57
N PRO A 404 11.40 13.16 -31.61
CA PRO A 404 11.36 12.17 -32.69
C PRO A 404 12.71 11.94 -33.38
N ASP A 405 13.53 12.98 -33.51
CA ASP A 405 14.89 12.92 -34.06
C ASP A 405 15.84 12.12 -33.17
N ALA A 406 15.73 12.24 -31.85
CA ALA A 406 16.47 11.40 -30.91
C ALA A 406 16.05 9.92 -31.00
N ILE A 407 14.78 9.63 -31.26
CA ILE A 407 14.28 8.27 -31.49
C ILE A 407 14.84 7.69 -32.79
N GLU A 408 14.74 8.42 -33.90
CA GLU A 408 15.30 8.01 -35.21
C GLU A 408 16.81 7.73 -35.11
N TRP A 409 17.50 8.52 -34.30
CA TRP A 409 18.92 8.37 -34.05
C TRP A 409 19.26 7.17 -33.17
N LEU A 410 18.52 6.93 -32.09
CA LEU A 410 18.67 5.74 -31.23
C LEU A 410 18.33 4.45 -31.99
N ALA A 411 17.35 4.50 -32.90
CA ALA A 411 16.97 3.39 -33.77
C ALA A 411 18.01 3.08 -34.88
N GLY A 412 18.99 3.97 -35.09
CA GLY A 412 20.02 3.79 -36.11
C GLY A 412 19.55 4.06 -37.54
N GLU A 413 18.42 4.74 -37.71
CA GLU A 413 17.91 5.14 -39.02
C GLU A 413 18.56 6.44 -39.53
N ALA A 414 19.21 7.20 -38.63
CA ALA A 414 19.94 8.41 -38.98
C ALA A 414 21.30 8.14 -39.65
N VAL A 415 21.69 8.99 -40.61
CA VAL A 415 22.98 8.93 -41.32
C VAL A 415 24.10 9.42 -40.38
N GLY A 416 24.64 8.54 -39.55
CA GLY A 416 25.73 8.83 -38.61
C GLY A 416 26.26 7.60 -37.87
N PRO A 417 27.39 7.70 -37.15
CA PRO A 417 27.87 6.62 -36.30
C PRO A 417 26.85 6.34 -35.18
N LEU A 418 26.51 5.07 -34.94
CA LEU A 418 25.67 4.66 -33.81
C LEU A 418 26.38 5.02 -32.50
N TYR A 419 25.79 5.89 -31.70
CA TYR A 419 26.35 6.29 -30.41
C TYR A 419 26.18 5.20 -29.34
N LEU A 420 25.22 4.28 -29.53
CA LEU A 420 24.99 3.13 -28.65
C LEU A 420 25.07 1.82 -29.45
N PRO A 421 26.29 1.36 -29.80
CA PRO A 421 26.45 0.14 -30.60
C PRO A 421 25.97 -1.14 -29.88
N ASN A 422 25.68 -1.06 -28.58
CA ASN A 422 25.28 -2.19 -27.75
C ASN A 422 23.78 -2.21 -27.41
N LEU A 423 23.00 -1.22 -27.85
CA LEU A 423 21.55 -1.19 -27.60
C LEU A 423 20.87 -2.27 -28.45
N VAL A 424 20.24 -3.24 -27.80
CA VAL A 424 19.57 -4.39 -28.44
C VAL A 424 18.06 -4.22 -28.45
N SER A 425 17.52 -3.46 -27.48
CA SER A 425 16.09 -3.22 -27.33
C SER A 425 15.84 -1.76 -26.94
N PHE A 426 14.88 -1.13 -27.64
CA PHE A 426 14.28 0.15 -27.31
C PHE A 426 12.77 -0.02 -27.24
#